data_AF-A0A7I7LI27-F1
#
_entry.id   AF-A0A7I7LI27-F1
#
_cell.length_a   1.000
_cell.length_b   1.000
_cell.length_c   1.000
_cell.angle_alpha   90.00
_cell.angle_beta   90.00
_cell.angle_gamma   90.00
#
_symmetry.space_group_name_H-M   'P 1'
#
loop_
_entity.id
_entity.type
_entity.pdbx_description
1 polymer ?
#
loop_
_entity_poly.entity_id
_entity_poly.type
_entity_poly.pdbx_seq_one_letter_code
_entity_poly.pdbx_strand_id
1 'polypeptide(L)' 'MADTITFRPDEDTTKALEVLTKDGTAVSVAVRSALIDAARRKASAAIRAEAERLAEDESDRAEAMQVLRDMETLRAW' A
#
# COMPACT_ATOMS: atom_id res chain seq x y z
N MET A 1 -24.46 -3.66 12.99
CA MET A 1 -24.56 -5.14 12.92
C MET A 1 -23.48 -5.61 11.96
N ALA A 2 -22.76 -6.69 12.24
CA ALA A 2 -21.78 -7.21 11.28
C ALA A 2 -22.49 -8.16 10.32
N ASP A 3 -22.23 -8.00 9.02
CA ASP A 3 -22.74 -8.92 8.00
C ASP A 3 -21.92 -10.22 8.02
N THR A 4 -22.61 -11.34 7.78
CA THR A 4 -21.98 -12.67 7.74
C THR A 4 -21.56 -13.01 6.32
N ILE A 5 -20.32 -13.47 6.17
CA ILE A 5 -19.81 -14.04 4.92
C ILE A 5 -19.53 -15.54 5.12
N THR A 6 -19.92 -16.36 4.15
CA THR A 6 -19.56 -17.78 4.12
C THR A 6 -18.31 -17.96 3.29
N PHE A 7 -17.27 -18.56 3.87
CA PHE A 7 -15.99 -18.76 3.22
C PHE A 7 -15.63 -20.26 3.21
N ARG A 8 -15.32 -20.80 2.04
CA ARG A 8 -14.84 -22.18 1.88
C ARG A 8 -13.33 -22.16 1.62
N PRO A 9 -12.49 -22.45 2.63
CA PRO A 9 -11.04 -22.45 2.44
C PRO A 9 -10.62 -23.59 1.51
N ASP A 10 -9.61 -23.33 0.68
CA ASP A 10 -8.81 -24.37 0.04
C ASP A 10 -7.74 -24.89 1.01
N GLU A 11 -6.91 -25.83 0.55
CA GLU A 11 -5.89 -26.45 1.38
C GLU A 11 -4.87 -25.43 1.92
N ASP A 12 -4.42 -24.52 1.06
CA ASP A 12 -3.45 -23.48 1.43
C ASP A 12 -4.04 -22.50 2.44
N THR A 13 -5.30 -22.10 2.24
CA THR A 13 -5.98 -21.24 3.21
C THR A 13 -6.21 -21.96 4.53
N THR A 14 -6.50 -23.26 4.50
CA THR A 14 -6.67 -24.05 5.73
C THR A 14 -5.37 -24.06 6.54
N LYS A 15 -4.23 -24.32 5.89
CA LYS A 15 -2.90 -24.25 6.54
C LYS A 15 -2.59 -22.86 7.08
N ALA A 16 -2.92 -21.81 6.34
CA ALA A 16 -2.73 -20.43 6.79
C ALA A 16 -3.59 -20.12 8.04
N LEU A 17 -4.85 -20.56 8.06
CA LEU A 17 -5.74 -20.40 9.20
C LEU A 17 -5.23 -21.15 10.43
N GLU A 18 -4.68 -22.35 10.28
CA GLU A 18 -4.05 -23.09 11.38
C GLU A 18 -2.88 -22.31 11.98
N VAL A 19 -2.03 -21.72 11.15
CA VAL A 19 -0.90 -20.88 11.63
C VAL A 19 -1.42 -19.64 12.35
N LEU A 20 -2.40 -18.94 11.78
CA LEU A 20 -2.94 -17.69 12.31
C LEU A 20 -3.78 -17.86 13.58
N THR A 21 -4.27 -19.08 13.86
CA THR A 21 -5.11 -19.36 15.03
C THR A 21 -4.43 -20.26 16.06
N LYS A 22 -3.15 -20.61 15.84
CA LYS A 22 -2.37 -21.49 16.73
C LYS A 22 -2.27 -20.98 18.17
N ASP A 23 -2.38 -19.67 18.37
CA ASP A 23 -2.35 -18.99 19.67
C ASP A 23 -3.72 -18.90 20.36
N GLY A 24 -4.75 -19.52 19.78
CA GLY A 24 -6.14 -19.46 20.27
C GLY A 24 -6.94 -18.29 19.71
N THR A 25 -6.39 -17.50 18.78
CA THR A 25 -7.13 -16.45 18.08
C THR A 25 -8.32 -17.04 17.33
N ALA A 26 -9.50 -16.42 17.47
CA ALA A 26 -10.68 -16.85 16.74
C ALA A 26 -10.52 -16.67 15.22
N VAL A 27 -10.98 -17.64 14.43
CA VAL A 27 -10.90 -17.62 12.95
C VAL A 27 -11.45 -16.32 12.36
N SER A 28 -12.58 -15.82 12.85
CA SER A 28 -13.19 -14.58 12.37
C SER A 28 -12.32 -13.34 12.63
N VAL A 29 -11.54 -13.34 13.73
CA VAL A 29 -10.57 -12.28 14.04
C VAL A 29 -9.37 -12.39 13.11
N ALA A 30 -8.82 -13.59 12.92
CA ALA A 30 -7.71 -13.82 11.98
C ALA A 30 -8.08 -13.40 10.55
N VAL A 31 -9.25 -13.79 10.06
CA VAL A 31 -9.75 -13.43 8.72
C VAL A 31 -9.97 -11.92 8.60
N ARG A 32 -10.58 -11.29 9.60
CA ARG A 32 -10.77 -9.83 9.62
C ARG A 32 -9.43 -9.09 9.53
N SER A 33 -8.46 -9.47 10.35
CA SER A 33 -7.14 -8.84 10.36
C SER A 33 -6.43 -9.02 9.03
N ALA A 34 -6.45 -10.24 8.47
CA ALA A 34 -5.85 -10.54 7.18
C ALA A 34 -6.45 -9.71 6.03
N LEU A 35 -7.78 -9.51 6.03
CA LEU A 35 -8.46 -8.68 5.03
C LEU A 35 -8.07 -7.20 5.15
N ILE A 36 -8.01 -6.67 6.38
CA ILE A 36 -7.60 -5.28 6.62
C ILE A 36 -6.15 -5.08 6.19
N ASP A 37 -5.26 -6.01 6.51
CA ASP A 37 -3.85 -5.91 6.13
C ASP A 37 -3.66 -6.04 4.62
N ALA A 38 -4.42 -6.91 3.95
CA ALA A 38 -4.43 -6.99 2.50
C ALA A 38 -4.88 -5.68 1.85
N ALA A 39 -5.95 -5.06 2.37
CA ALA A 39 -6.43 -3.77 1.89
C ALA A 39 -5.38 -2.66 2.08
N ARG A 40 -4.74 -2.60 3.24
CA ARG A 40 -3.66 -1.64 3.53
C ARG A 40 -2.48 -1.82 2.58
N ARG A 41 -2.00 -3.05 2.39
CA ARG A 41 -0.91 -3.36 1.44
C ARG A 41 -1.26 -2.91 0.03
N LYS A 42 -2.49 -3.17 -0.42
CA LYS A 42 -2.96 -2.72 -1.74
C LYS A 42 -2.99 -1.20 -1.86
N ALA A 43 -3.47 -0.49 -0.85
CA ALA A 43 -3.49 0.97 -0.83
C ALA A 43 -2.07 1.57 -0.85
N SER A 44 -1.16 1.05 -0.04
CA SER A 44 0.24 1.49 -0.03
C SER A 44 0.94 1.23 -1.36
N ALA A 45 0.69 0.08 -1.99
CA ALA A 45 1.23 -0.22 -3.31
C ALA A 45 0.71 0.75 -4.39
N ALA A 46 -0.58 1.13 -4.33
CA ALA A 46 -1.15 2.10 -5.25
C ALA A 46 -0.53 3.50 -5.08
N ILE A 47 -0.35 3.95 -3.82
CA ILE A 47 0.30 5.23 -3.52
C ILE A 47 1.76 5.22 -4.01
N ARG A 48 2.48 4.12 -3.78
CA ARG A 48 3.86 3.99 -4.26
C ARG A 48 3.94 4.06 -5.77
N ALA A 49 3.08 3.33 -6.48
CA ALA A 49 3.05 3.35 -7.93
C ALA A 49 2.68 4.74 -8.49
N GLU A 50 1.82 5.49 -7.80
CA GLU A 50 1.52 6.88 -8.16
C GLU A 50 2.70 7.81 -7.91
N ALA A 51 3.39 7.66 -6.76
CA ALA A 51 4.58 8.45 -6.46
C ALA A 51 5.73 8.17 -7.45
N GLU A 52 5.90 6.91 -7.87
CA GLU A 52 6.87 6.53 -8.91
C GLU A 52 6.50 7.18 -10.26
N ARG A 53 5.22 7.15 -10.66
CA ARG A 53 4.75 7.87 -11.86
C ARG A 53 5.01 9.37 -11.79
N LEU A 54 4.70 10.01 -10.67
CA LEU A 54 4.92 11.45 -10.48
C LEU A 54 6.41 11.82 -10.48
N ALA A 55 7.27 10.97 -9.90
CA ALA A 55 8.72 11.18 -9.91
C ALA A 55 9.34 11.00 -11.31
N GLU A 56 8.69 10.21 -12.18
CA GLU A 56 9.07 10.02 -13.58
C GLU A 56 8.47 11.10 -14.51
N ASP A 57 7.76 12.11 -13.98
CA ASP A 57 7.27 13.22 -14.78
C ASP A 57 8.43 14.13 -15.23
N GLU A 58 8.85 13.94 -16.48
CA GLU A 58 9.94 14.68 -17.12
C GLU A 58 9.64 16.19 -17.22
N SER A 59 8.38 16.59 -17.34
CA SER A 59 7.99 17.99 -17.40
C SER A 59 8.23 18.68 -16.06
N ASP A 60 7.78 18.06 -14.97
CA ASP A 60 7.98 18.57 -13.61
C ASP A 60 9.48 18.63 -13.27
N ARG A 61 10.28 17.64 -13.71
CA ARG A 61 11.74 17.65 -13.52
C ARG A 61 12.41 18.77 -14.31
N ALA A 62 11.99 18.98 -15.55
CA ALA A 62 12.51 20.06 -16.39
C ALA A 62 12.18 21.44 -15.80
N GLU A 63 10.96 21.62 -15.30
CA GLU A 63 10.52 22.83 -14.62
C GLU A 63 11.30 23.09 -13.33
N ALA A 64 11.44 22.08 -12.46
CA ALA A 64 12.21 22.20 -11.22
C ALA A 64 13.68 22.57 -11.48
N MET A 65 14.30 21.97 -12.52
CA MET A 65 15.66 22.33 -12.94
C MET A 65 15.74 23.77 -13.46
N GLN A 66 14.72 24.25 -14.18
CA GLN A 66 14.68 25.63 -14.67
C GLN A 66 14.58 26.62 -13.51
N VAL A 67 13.68 26.37 -12.55
CA VAL A 67 13.54 27.21 -11.35
C VAL A 67 14.85 27.28 -10.55
N LEU A 68 15.54 26.16 -10.35
CA LEU A 68 16.84 26.15 -9.65
C LEU A 68 17.89 27.01 -10.35
N ARG A 69 17.98 26.93 -11.68
CA ARG A 69 18.88 27.80 -12.48
C ARG A 69 18.53 29.28 -12.33
N ASP A 70 17.23 29.59 -12.35
CA ASP A 70 16.76 30.96 -12.23
C ASP A 70 17.05 31.52 -10.82
N MET A 71 16.89 30.71 -9.77
CA MET A 71 17.24 31.09 -8.39
C MET A 71 18.75 31.29 -8.20
N GLU A 72 19.58 30.44 -8.82
CA GLU A 72 21.03 30.58 -8.77
C GLU A 72 21.51 31.86 -9.45
N THR A 73 20.87 32.23 -10.56
CA THR A 73 21.13 33.49 -11.28
C THR A 73 20.81 34.71 -10.41
N LEU A 74 19.71 34.66 -9.63
CA LEU A 74 19.33 35.72 -8.70
C LEU A 74 20.26 35.82 -7.48
N ARG A 75 20.95 34.74 -7.09
CA ARG A 75 21.87 34.68 -5.94
C ARG A 75 23.28 35.18 -6.26
N ALA A 76 23.62 35.27 -7.55
CA ALA A 76 24.91 35.75 -8.04
C ALA A 76 25.00 37.29 -8.18
N TRP A 77 23.95 38.01 -7.77
CA TRP A 77 23.84 39.47 -7.75
C TRP A 77 23.96 40.04 -6.34
#